data_AF-A0A2W5FMN0-F1
#
_entry.id   AF-A0A2W5FMN0-F1
#
_cell.length_a   1.000
_cell.length_b   1.000
_cell.length_c   1.000
_cell.angle_alpha   90.00
_cell.angle_beta   90.00
_cell.angle_gamma   90.00
#
_symmetry.space_group_name_H-M   'P 1'
#
loop_
_entity.id
_entity.type
_entity.pdbx_description
1 polymer ?
#
loop_
_entity_poly.entity_id
_entity_poly.type
_entity_poly.pdbx_seq_one_letter_code
_entity_poly.pdbx_strand_id
1 'polypeptide(L)'
;MLYIMVIHIGEVYDSCAYVKTSEQKRGIEANSGTCRRGKMTCSSSPLIIFEGGLKMKNYYHYKDSGLDNVFLANGFSIDEDGTVFIKDIHGLHKAIGEELIFLTRKLRGKEIRYIRHYLDLSQKALGELLGVDYQTVLRWETGKNKITKASEKFLKIIFYGYLNKKEGMEEIINRLSDIDNRRSEEEISFTHKSSGWSKAA
;
A
#
# COMPACT_ATOMS: atom_id res chain seq x y z
N MET A 1 1.23 -4.34 -21.28
CA MET A 1 2.22 -3.27 -21.51
C MET A 1 1.50 -1.95 -21.35
N LEU A 2 1.55 -1.38 -20.14
CA LEU A 2 1.28 0.03 -19.82
C LEU A 2 2.05 0.27 -18.53
N TYR A 3 3.29 0.67 -18.75
CA TYR A 3 4.28 1.10 -17.78
C TYR A 3 3.94 2.56 -17.48
N ILE A 4 3.64 2.90 -16.23
CA ILE A 4 3.78 4.26 -15.73
C ILE A 4 4.54 4.14 -14.41
N MET A 5 5.86 3.98 -14.54
CA MET A 5 6.83 4.51 -13.59
C MET A 5 7.35 5.79 -14.21
N VAL A 6 7.27 6.91 -13.49
CA VAL A 6 8.35 7.87 -13.21
C VAL A 6 7.72 8.91 -12.29
N ILE A 7 8.18 9.02 -11.04
CA ILE A 7 8.72 10.29 -10.51
C ILE A 7 9.87 9.94 -9.56
N HIS A 8 11.06 10.39 -9.95
CA HIS A 8 12.29 10.37 -9.18
C HIS A 8 12.16 11.11 -7.84
N ILE A 9 12.86 10.59 -6.85
CA ILE A 9 13.07 11.13 -5.51
C ILE A 9 13.81 12.49 -5.58
N GLY A 10 13.36 13.46 -4.78
CA GLY A 10 14.17 14.62 -4.37
C GLY A 10 13.88 15.94 -5.06
N GLU A 11 12.89 16.69 -4.57
CA GLU A 11 13.01 18.11 -4.18
C GLU A 11 11.66 18.62 -3.65
N VAL A 12 11.75 19.57 -2.72
CA VAL A 12 10.68 20.18 -1.93
C VAL A 12 9.63 20.83 -2.82
N TYR A 13 8.41 20.28 -2.89
CA TYR A 13 7.20 21.06 -3.21
C TYR A 13 5.96 20.45 -2.53
N ASP A 14 5.31 21.26 -1.68
CA ASP A 14 3.93 21.08 -1.24
C ASP A 14 3.06 20.72 -2.46
N SER A 15 2.72 19.45 -2.62
CA SER A 15 1.98 18.98 -3.79
C SER A 15 0.86 18.05 -3.35
N CYS A 16 -0.37 18.56 -3.44
CA CYS A 16 -1.57 17.73 -3.59
C CYS A 16 -1.32 16.79 -4.78
N ALA A 17 -1.07 15.50 -4.51
CA ALA A 17 -0.99 14.52 -5.58
C ALA A 17 -2.37 14.34 -6.22
N TYR A 18 -2.38 14.39 -7.54
CA TYR A 18 -3.57 14.32 -8.38
C TYR A 18 -3.80 12.86 -8.79
N VAL A 19 -4.99 12.29 -8.50
CA VAL A 19 -5.33 10.94 -8.96
C VAL A 19 -6.65 10.95 -9.75
N LYS A 20 -6.57 10.61 -11.04
CA LYS A 20 -7.74 10.38 -11.90
C LYS A 20 -8.24 8.94 -11.70
N THR A 21 -9.23 8.74 -10.85
CA THR A 21 -9.97 7.47 -10.83
C THR A 21 -11.04 7.47 -11.91
N SER A 22 -10.79 6.80 -13.03
CA SER A 22 -11.85 6.40 -13.97
C SER A 22 -12.70 5.31 -13.32
N GLU A 23 -14.03 5.45 -13.43
CA GLU A 23 -15.08 4.48 -13.05
C GLU A 23 -15.69 4.59 -11.64
N GLN A 24 -16.67 5.51 -11.49
CA GLN A 24 -17.91 5.18 -10.76
C GLN A 24 -19.09 6.09 -11.14
N LYS A 25 -19.56 6.00 -12.40
CA LYS A 25 -20.94 6.38 -12.76
C LYS A 25 -21.81 5.13 -12.79
N ARG A 26 -22.47 4.80 -11.67
CA ARG A 26 -23.74 4.07 -11.68
C ARG A 26 -24.66 4.71 -10.65
N GLY A 27 -25.51 5.58 -11.17
CA GLY A 27 -26.57 6.26 -10.44
C GLY A 27 -27.65 5.29 -9.98
N ILE A 28 -28.28 5.69 -8.88
CA ILE A 28 -29.50 5.11 -8.35
C ILE A 28 -30.64 5.67 -9.22
N GLU A 29 -31.08 4.91 -10.22
CA GLU A 29 -32.34 5.18 -10.91
C GLU A 29 -33.47 4.45 -10.16
N ALA A 30 -34.31 5.24 -9.49
CA ALA A 30 -35.57 4.77 -8.93
C ALA A 30 -36.57 4.55 -10.07
N ASN A 31 -36.84 3.30 -10.43
CA ASN A 31 -37.93 2.96 -11.33
C ASN A 31 -39.16 2.55 -10.51
N SER A 32 -40.20 3.39 -10.59
CA SER A 32 -41.54 3.14 -10.05
C SER A 32 -42.21 2.01 -10.84
N GLY A 33 -42.29 0.81 -10.24
CA GLY A 33 -43.01 -0.34 -10.77
C GLY A 33 -44.17 -0.74 -9.84
N THR A 34 -45.38 -0.78 -10.39
CA THR A 34 -46.65 -1.01 -9.69
C THR A 34 -46.77 -2.37 -9.01
N CYS A 35 -47.21 -2.36 -7.74
CA CYS A 35 -47.51 -3.52 -6.91
C CYS A 35 -48.85 -4.20 -7.30
N ARG A 36 -48.85 -5.53 -7.52
CA ARG A 36 -50.07 -6.35 -7.48
C ARG A 36 -49.88 -7.60 -6.60
N ARG A 37 -50.59 -7.56 -5.46
CA ARG A 37 -51.21 -8.64 -4.67
C ARG A 37 -50.48 -9.98 -4.52
N GLY A 38 -49.90 -10.17 -3.34
CA GLY A 38 -49.63 -11.47 -2.72
C GLY A 38 -49.06 -11.28 -1.32
N LYS A 39 -49.86 -11.56 -0.29
CA LYS A 39 -49.58 -11.35 1.14
C LYS A 39 -48.26 -12.01 1.59
N MET A 40 -47.41 -11.27 2.31
CA MET A 40 -46.60 -11.80 3.44
C MET A 40 -45.96 -10.63 4.22
N THR A 41 -46.33 -10.57 5.50
CA THR A 41 -45.86 -9.74 6.63
C THR A 41 -44.75 -8.71 6.36
N CYS A 42 -45.12 -7.43 6.30
CA CYS A 42 -44.20 -6.34 6.66
C CYS A 42 -44.07 -6.35 8.19
N SER A 43 -43.00 -6.93 8.71
CA SER A 43 -42.52 -6.55 10.03
C SER A 43 -42.01 -5.12 9.92
N SER A 44 -42.85 -4.19 10.33
CA SER A 44 -42.48 -2.87 10.82
C SER A 44 -41.12 -2.93 11.51
N SER A 45 -40.15 -2.17 11.03
CA SER A 45 -39.12 -1.63 11.91
C SER A 45 -39.19 -0.12 11.83
N PRO A 46 -39.41 0.57 12.96
CA PRO A 46 -39.85 1.96 12.95
C PRO A 46 -38.68 2.87 12.59
N LEU A 47 -38.98 3.97 11.92
CA LEU A 47 -38.23 5.20 12.11
C LEU A 47 -38.14 5.45 13.61
N ILE A 48 -36.95 5.32 14.20
CA ILE A 48 -36.66 6.03 15.44
C ILE A 48 -35.89 7.28 15.05
N ILE A 49 -36.63 8.39 15.11
CA ILE A 49 -36.06 9.73 15.23
C ILE A 49 -35.32 9.74 16.56
N PHE A 50 -33.99 9.76 16.53
CA PHE A 50 -33.19 10.18 17.67
C PHE A 50 -32.71 11.61 17.41
N GLU A 51 -33.20 12.53 18.22
CA GLU A 51 -32.58 13.84 18.43
C GLU A 51 -31.15 13.62 18.95
N GLY A 52 -30.15 14.05 18.16
CA GLY A 52 -28.74 13.87 18.47
C GLY A 52 -27.94 13.53 17.22
N GLY A 53 -27.65 14.55 16.41
CA GLY A 53 -27.07 14.40 15.06
C GLY A 53 -25.71 13.71 15.03
N LEU A 54 -25.69 12.40 14.87
CA LEU A 54 -24.55 11.67 14.31
C LEU A 54 -24.57 11.87 12.79
N LYS A 55 -23.78 12.83 12.30
CA LYS A 55 -23.44 12.93 10.87
C LYS A 55 -22.98 11.55 10.40
N MET A 56 -23.74 10.92 9.50
CA MET A 56 -23.25 9.77 8.75
C MET A 56 -21.99 10.22 8.01
N LYS A 57 -20.84 9.73 8.47
CA LYS A 57 -19.55 10.02 7.87
C LYS A 57 -19.50 9.21 6.57
N ASN A 58 -19.68 9.87 5.43
CA ASN A 58 -19.48 9.22 4.14
C ASN A 58 -17.98 8.93 3.99
N TYR A 59 -17.61 7.66 4.13
CA TYR A 59 -16.25 7.21 3.89
C TYR A 59 -16.00 7.10 2.39
N TYR A 60 -14.84 7.55 1.93
CA TYR A 60 -14.38 7.36 0.56
C TYR A 60 -13.50 6.11 0.45
N HIS A 61 -13.84 5.20 -0.47
CA HIS A 61 -13.03 4.00 -0.71
C HIS A 61 -11.80 4.33 -1.56
N TYR A 62 -10.62 4.28 -0.96
CA TYR A 62 -9.36 4.64 -1.61
C TYR A 62 -8.73 3.45 -2.35
N LYS A 63 -9.11 3.30 -3.61
CA LYS A 63 -8.71 2.17 -4.47
C LYS A 63 -7.28 2.25 -4.97
N ASP A 64 -6.68 3.44 -5.07
CA ASP A 64 -5.34 3.61 -5.67
C ASP A 64 -4.21 3.07 -4.78
N SER A 65 -4.50 2.80 -3.50
CA SER A 65 -3.62 2.00 -2.64
C SER A 65 -3.44 0.56 -3.17
N GLY A 66 -4.37 0.04 -3.98
CA GLY A 66 -4.41 -1.36 -4.39
C GLY A 66 -4.90 -2.31 -3.28
N LEU A 67 -5.33 -1.79 -2.13
CA LEU A 67 -5.92 -2.53 -1.02
C LEU A 67 -7.44 -2.42 -1.04
N ASP A 68 -8.14 -3.50 -0.72
CA ASP A 68 -9.61 -3.56 -0.80
C ASP A 68 -10.33 -2.92 0.40
N ASN A 69 -9.59 -2.61 1.45
CA ASN A 69 -10.15 -2.27 2.77
C ASN A 69 -9.64 -0.93 3.31
N VAL A 70 -9.31 0.02 2.43
CA VAL A 70 -8.85 1.36 2.82
C VAL A 70 -9.96 2.38 2.56
N PHE A 71 -10.48 2.96 3.63
CA PHE A 71 -11.58 3.92 3.59
C PHE A 71 -11.20 5.21 4.33
N LEU A 72 -11.30 6.34 3.63
CA LEU A 72 -10.95 7.66 4.16
C LEU A 72 -12.19 8.31 4.77
N ALA A 73 -12.10 8.67 6.04
CA ALA A 73 -13.18 9.34 6.76
C ALA A 73 -13.25 10.84 6.46
N ASN A 74 -12.13 11.42 6.00
CA ASN A 74 -11.90 12.83 5.71
C ASN A 74 -10.59 12.97 4.90
N GLY A 75 -10.15 14.22 4.68
CA GLY A 75 -8.88 14.49 4.01
C GLY A 75 -8.94 14.34 2.49
N PHE A 76 -10.14 14.21 1.91
CA PHE A 76 -10.36 14.18 0.47
C PHE A 76 -11.41 15.20 0.02
N SER A 77 -11.32 15.64 -1.23
CA SER A 77 -12.37 16.39 -1.94
C SER A 77 -12.60 15.77 -3.32
N ILE A 78 -13.81 15.92 -3.85
CA ILE A 78 -14.19 15.41 -5.17
C ILE A 78 -14.68 16.59 -5.98
N ASP A 79 -14.07 16.84 -7.13
CA ASP A 79 -14.49 17.88 -8.07
C ASP A 79 -15.69 17.43 -8.90
N GLU A 80 -16.31 18.37 -9.62
CA GLU A 80 -17.48 18.13 -10.48
C GLU A 80 -17.24 17.05 -11.54
N ASP A 81 -16.01 16.95 -12.05
CA ASP A 81 -15.59 15.93 -13.02
C ASP A 81 -15.35 14.54 -12.39
N GLY A 82 -15.51 14.41 -11.06
CA GLY A 82 -15.26 13.18 -10.31
C GLY A 82 -13.79 12.94 -9.96
N THR A 83 -12.92 13.93 -10.18
CA THR A 83 -11.50 13.87 -9.76
C THR A 83 -11.41 13.92 -8.24
N VAL A 84 -10.62 13.02 -7.65
CA VAL A 84 -10.44 12.96 -6.20
C VAL A 84 -9.09 13.56 -5.81
N PHE A 85 -9.12 14.51 -4.89
CA PHE A 85 -7.95 15.12 -4.28
C PHE A 85 -7.78 14.57 -2.88
N ILE A 86 -6.60 14.09 -2.56
CA ILE A 86 -6.27 13.57 -1.24
C ILE A 86 -5.17 14.45 -0.65
N LYS A 87 -5.42 14.96 0.56
CA LYS A 87 -4.43 15.72 1.31
C LYS A 87 -3.33 14.79 1.80
N ASP A 88 -2.08 15.23 1.68
CA ASP A 88 -0.89 14.53 2.17
C ASP A 88 -0.88 13.04 1.78
N ILE A 89 -0.74 12.78 0.47
CA ILE A 89 -0.72 11.41 -0.05
C ILE A 89 0.40 10.57 0.58
N HIS A 90 1.55 11.19 0.84
CA HIS A 90 2.71 10.51 1.40
C HIS A 90 2.45 10.09 2.84
N GLY A 91 1.89 10.99 3.66
CA GLY A 91 1.46 10.68 5.02
C GLY A 91 0.37 9.61 5.06
N LEU A 92 -0.59 9.64 4.12
CA LEU A 92 -1.61 8.60 4.01
C LEU A 92 -0.99 7.22 3.74
N HIS A 93 -0.12 7.10 2.75
CA HIS A 93 0.53 5.83 2.42
C HIS A 93 1.45 5.34 3.54
N LYS A 94 2.13 6.26 4.25
CA LYS A 94 2.90 5.93 5.46
C LYS A 94 1.99 5.35 6.54
N ALA A 95 0.87 6.00 6.85
CA ALA A 95 -0.08 5.56 7.87
C ALA A 95 -0.68 4.18 7.55
N ILE A 96 -1.03 3.92 6.28
CA ILE A 96 -1.46 2.60 5.83
C ILE A 96 -0.35 1.56 6.07
N GLY A 97 0.89 1.90 5.73
CA GLY A 97 2.04 1.01 5.92
C GLY A 97 2.30 0.66 7.39
N GLU A 98 2.21 1.65 8.28
CA GLU A 98 2.32 1.45 9.73
C GLU A 98 1.25 0.49 10.25
N GLU A 99 -0.01 0.66 9.85
CA GLU A 99 -1.10 -0.25 10.26
C GLU A 99 -0.83 -1.69 9.82
N LEU A 100 -0.35 -1.91 8.59
CA LEU A 100 -0.05 -3.25 8.07
C LEU A 100 1.03 -3.98 8.90
N ILE A 101 2.01 -3.25 9.44
CA ILE A 101 3.07 -3.82 10.28
C ILE A 101 2.47 -4.42 11.56
N PHE A 102 1.55 -3.70 12.20
CA PHE A 102 1.00 -4.08 13.50
C PHE A 102 -0.18 -5.07 13.44
N LEU A 103 -0.63 -5.44 12.24
CA LEU A 103 -1.62 -6.51 12.08
C LEU A 103 -1.15 -7.81 12.76
N THR A 104 -2.00 -8.35 13.64
CA THR A 104 -1.77 -9.61 14.36
C THR A 104 -1.90 -10.85 13.46
N ARG A 105 -2.67 -10.73 12.38
CA ARG A 105 -2.84 -11.76 11.36
C ARG A 105 -1.72 -11.71 10.32
N LYS A 106 -1.62 -12.78 9.53
CA LYS A 106 -0.73 -12.82 8.37
C LYS A 106 -1.08 -11.74 7.34
N LEU A 107 -0.05 -11.17 6.72
CA LEU A 107 -0.18 -10.35 5.52
C LEU A 107 -0.81 -11.13 4.37
N ARG A 108 -1.73 -10.48 3.66
CA ARG A 108 -2.40 -10.96 2.43
C ARG A 108 -1.59 -10.54 1.21
N GLY A 109 -1.85 -11.18 0.07
CA GLY A 109 -1.11 -10.93 -1.17
C GLY A 109 -1.08 -9.47 -1.61
N LYS A 110 -2.22 -8.77 -1.56
CA LYS A 110 -2.29 -7.32 -1.88
C LYS A 110 -1.49 -6.45 -0.91
N GLU A 111 -1.41 -6.84 0.36
CA GLU A 111 -0.64 -6.12 1.39
C GLU A 111 0.86 -6.33 1.19
N ILE A 112 1.27 -7.55 0.83
CA ILE A 112 2.67 -7.83 0.45
C ILE A 112 3.05 -7.01 -0.78
N ARG A 113 2.17 -6.97 -1.80
CA ARG A 113 2.38 -6.17 -3.02
C ARG A 113 2.45 -4.67 -2.72
N TYR A 114 1.61 -4.18 -1.82
CA TYR A 114 1.64 -2.79 -1.35
C TYR A 114 3.00 -2.44 -0.73
N ILE A 115 3.46 -3.24 0.23
CA ILE A 115 4.76 -3.04 0.90
C ILE A 115 5.90 -3.08 -0.12
N ARG A 116 5.86 -4.05 -1.05
CA ARG A 116 6.90 -4.17 -2.09
C ARG A 116 6.99 -2.92 -2.96
N HIS A 117 5.85 -2.41 -3.42
CA HIS A 117 5.80 -1.20 -4.25
C HIS A 117 6.19 0.05 -3.45
N TYR A 118 5.86 0.11 -2.16
CA TYR A 118 6.30 1.22 -1.30
C TYR A 118 7.83 1.26 -1.15
N LEU A 119 8.47 0.09 -1.10
CA LEU A 119 9.93 -0.05 -1.06
C LEU A 119 10.60 0.06 -2.45
N ASP A 120 9.83 0.28 -3.51
CA ASP A 120 10.28 0.29 -4.91
C ASP A 120 11.10 -0.96 -5.31
N LEU A 121 10.62 -2.14 -4.89
CA LEU A 121 11.28 -3.42 -5.17
C LEU A 121 10.58 -4.20 -6.29
N SER A 122 11.35 -4.84 -7.16
CA SER A 122 10.84 -5.88 -8.05
C SER A 122 10.49 -7.16 -7.26
N GLN A 123 9.68 -8.05 -7.84
CA GLN A 123 9.39 -9.34 -7.19
C GLN A 123 10.67 -10.17 -6.94
N LYS A 124 11.65 -10.04 -7.85
CA LYS A 124 12.95 -10.68 -7.73
C LYS A 124 13.77 -10.04 -6.60
N ALA A 125 13.86 -8.71 -6.55
CA ALA A 125 14.56 -8.00 -5.47
C ALA A 125 13.96 -8.30 -4.08
N LEU A 126 12.63 -8.37 -3.97
CA LEU A 126 11.98 -8.81 -2.72
C LEU A 126 12.28 -10.28 -2.40
N GLY A 127 12.36 -11.14 -3.41
CA GLY A 127 12.74 -12.55 -3.23
C GLY A 127 14.13 -12.67 -2.63
N GLU A 128 15.11 -11.99 -3.22
CA GLU A 128 16.50 -11.92 -2.75
C GLU A 128 16.59 -11.36 -1.33
N LEU A 129 15.90 -10.24 -1.05
CA LEU A 129 15.80 -9.68 0.30
C LEU A 129 15.31 -10.73 1.31
N LEU A 130 14.33 -11.55 0.94
CA LEU A 130 13.71 -12.53 1.83
C LEU A 130 14.36 -13.93 1.75
N GLY A 131 15.39 -14.12 0.93
CA GLY A 131 16.06 -15.39 0.70
C GLY A 131 15.17 -16.46 0.04
N VAL A 132 14.29 -16.05 -0.88
CA VAL A 132 13.36 -16.95 -1.59
C VAL A 132 13.31 -16.65 -3.10
N ASP A 133 12.95 -17.65 -3.90
CA ASP A 133 12.76 -17.46 -5.35
C ASP A 133 11.61 -16.49 -5.69
N TYR A 134 11.73 -15.74 -6.78
CA TYR A 134 10.73 -14.75 -7.22
C TYR A 134 9.33 -15.37 -7.42
N GLN A 135 9.22 -16.65 -7.83
CA GLN A 135 7.93 -17.33 -7.99
C GLN A 135 7.24 -17.52 -6.65
N THR A 136 7.99 -17.63 -5.56
CA THR A 136 7.45 -17.71 -4.20
C THR A 136 6.77 -16.40 -3.83
N VAL A 137 7.42 -15.26 -4.11
CA VAL A 137 6.84 -13.93 -3.93
C VAL A 137 5.57 -13.77 -4.78
N LEU A 138 5.62 -14.12 -6.06
CA LEU A 138 4.46 -14.08 -6.96
C LEU A 138 3.27 -14.91 -6.42
N ARG A 139 3.53 -16.11 -5.89
CA ARG A 139 2.49 -16.97 -5.29
C ARG A 139 1.91 -16.36 -4.01
N TRP A 140 2.70 -15.63 -3.22
CA TRP A 140 2.20 -14.88 -2.07
C TRP A 140 1.30 -13.72 -2.50
N GLU A 141 1.73 -12.92 -3.47
CA GLU A 141 0.96 -11.76 -3.96
C GLU A 141 -0.36 -12.14 -4.60
N THR A 142 -0.38 -13.27 -5.31
CA THR A 142 -1.59 -13.82 -5.94
C THR A 142 -2.49 -14.60 -4.97
N GLY A 143 -2.07 -14.78 -3.71
CA GLY A 143 -2.81 -15.54 -2.70
C GLY A 143 -2.80 -17.06 -2.91
N LYS A 144 -2.05 -17.57 -3.89
CA LYS A 144 -1.88 -19.02 -4.11
C LYS A 144 -1.23 -19.70 -2.91
N ASN A 145 -0.23 -19.06 -2.32
CA ASN A 145 0.42 -19.52 -1.09
C ASN A 145 0.41 -18.42 -0.03
N LYS A 146 0.42 -18.81 1.26
CA LYS A 146 0.62 -17.87 2.36
C LYS A 146 2.11 -17.62 2.58
N ILE A 147 2.47 -16.39 2.93
CA ILE A 147 3.82 -16.05 3.38
C ILE A 147 4.22 -16.88 4.62
N THR A 148 5.50 -17.26 4.69
CA THR A 148 6.02 -17.96 5.88
C THR A 148 6.08 -16.98 7.07
N LYS A 149 6.03 -17.51 8.30
CA LYS A 149 6.11 -16.63 9.49
C LYS A 149 7.44 -15.88 9.57
N ALA A 150 8.54 -16.51 9.14
CA ALA A 150 9.86 -15.90 9.16
C ALA A 150 9.96 -14.76 8.14
N SER A 151 9.60 -15.03 6.88
CA SER A 151 9.63 -14.03 5.81
C SER A 151 8.71 -12.85 6.13
N GLU A 152 7.53 -13.10 6.71
CA GLU A 152 6.62 -12.03 7.11
C GLU A 152 7.18 -11.14 8.21
N LYS A 153 7.73 -11.73 9.28
CA LYS A 153 8.36 -10.96 10.36
C LYS A 153 9.53 -10.13 9.84
N PHE A 154 10.36 -10.72 8.99
CA PHE A 154 11.51 -10.02 8.42
C PHE A 154 11.06 -8.86 7.52
N LEU A 155 10.08 -9.08 6.63
CA LEU A 155 9.49 -8.02 5.81
C LEU A 155 8.95 -6.87 6.68
N LYS A 156 8.23 -7.17 7.77
CA LYS A 156 7.71 -6.17 8.69
C LYS A 156 8.81 -5.37 9.39
N ILE A 157 9.90 -6.01 9.82
CA ILE A 157 11.05 -5.33 10.46
C ILE A 157 11.74 -4.39 9.48
N ILE A 158 12.03 -4.86 8.26
CA ILE A 158 12.66 -4.05 7.21
C ILE A 158 11.77 -2.86 6.86
N PHE A 159 10.48 -3.11 6.65
CA PHE A 159 9.54 -2.06 6.31
C PHE A 159 9.37 -1.03 7.43
N TYR A 160 9.30 -1.48 8.69
CA TYR A 160 9.31 -0.58 9.85
C TYR A 160 10.58 0.29 9.89
N GLY A 161 11.75 -0.30 9.65
CA GLY A 161 13.02 0.42 9.59
C GLY A 161 13.02 1.51 8.52
N TYR A 162 12.50 1.18 7.33
CA TYR A 162 12.35 2.12 6.22
C TYR A 162 11.40 3.28 6.53
N LEU A 163 10.18 2.99 7.00
CA LEU A 163 9.19 4.02 7.35
C LEU A 163 9.68 5.00 8.44
N ASN A 164 10.55 4.52 9.32
CA ASN A 164 11.12 5.30 10.43
C ASN A 164 12.51 5.86 10.14
N LYS A 165 12.96 5.82 8.88
CA LYS A 165 14.25 6.36 8.41
C LYS A 165 15.43 5.92 9.28
N LYS A 166 15.45 4.63 9.65
CA LYS A 166 16.58 4.06 10.40
C LYS A 166 17.81 4.09 9.51
N GLU A 167 18.94 4.50 10.08
CA GLU A 167 20.21 4.62 9.39
C GLU A 167 20.58 3.30 8.68
N GLY A 168 21.08 3.41 7.44
CA GLY A 168 21.47 2.27 6.61
C GLY A 168 20.32 1.54 5.91
N MET A 169 19.05 1.75 6.29
CA MET A 169 17.93 1.01 5.69
C MET A 169 17.70 1.38 4.22
N GLU A 170 17.74 2.67 3.88
CA GLU A 170 17.62 3.13 2.49
C GLU A 170 18.75 2.58 1.63
N GLU A 171 19.98 2.54 2.15
CA GLU A 171 21.13 1.98 1.44
C GLU A 171 20.96 0.48 1.16
N ILE A 172 20.51 -0.30 2.15
CA ILE A 172 20.23 -1.73 1.97
C ILE A 172 19.17 -1.94 0.89
N ILE A 173 18.06 -1.20 0.94
CA ILE A 173 16.98 -1.32 -0.06
C ILE A 173 17.48 -0.94 -1.45
N ASN A 174 18.19 0.17 -1.60
CA ASN A 174 18.72 0.62 -2.89
C ASN A 174 19.69 -0.39 -3.51
N ARG A 175 20.60 -0.97 -2.69
CA ARG A 175 21.52 -2.02 -3.16
C ARG A 175 20.77 -3.25 -3.66
N LEU A 176 19.62 -3.57 -3.08
CA LEU A 176 18.79 -4.71 -3.48
C LEU A 176 17.90 -4.40 -4.69
N SER A 177 17.39 -3.17 -4.82
CA SER A 177 16.67 -2.72 -6.02
C SER A 177 17.54 -2.82 -7.27
N ASP A 178 18.84 -2.59 -7.14
CA ASP A 178 19.82 -2.69 -8.24
C ASP A 178 20.16 -4.13 -8.66
N ILE A 179 19.65 -5.17 -7.99
CA ILE A 179 19.94 -6.58 -8.32
C ILE A 179 19.54 -6.92 -9.77
N ASP A 180 18.58 -6.20 -10.34
CA ASP A 180 18.19 -6.42 -11.74
C ASP A 180 19.23 -5.90 -12.75
N ASN A 181 20.22 -5.12 -12.31
CA ASN A 181 21.26 -4.50 -13.13
C ASN A 181 22.68 -5.06 -12.93
N ARG A 182 22.92 -6.02 -12.01
CA ARG A 182 24.28 -6.47 -11.67
C ARG A 182 24.59 -7.93 -12.04
N ARG A 183 25.71 -8.12 -12.74
CA ARG A 183 26.57 -9.32 -12.70
C ARG A 183 27.97 -8.84 -12.32
N SER A 184 28.36 -8.90 -11.05
CA SER A 184 29.76 -8.69 -10.69
C SER A 184 30.14 -9.48 -9.45
N GLU A 185 31.28 -10.17 -9.53
CA GLU A 185 32.02 -10.65 -8.38
C GLU A 185 32.67 -9.42 -7.72
N GLU A 186 32.17 -9.01 -6.56
CA GLU A 186 32.75 -7.88 -5.82
C GLU A 186 33.95 -8.38 -4.99
N GLU A 187 35.17 -7.91 -5.31
CA GLU A 187 36.33 -8.12 -4.46
C GLU A 187 36.23 -7.22 -3.21
N ILE A 188 36.23 -7.83 -2.03
CA ILE A 188 36.13 -7.11 -0.76
C ILE A 188 37.53 -7.04 -0.11
N SER A 189 38.15 -5.87 -0.17
CA SER A 189 39.45 -5.59 0.43
C SER A 189 39.34 -4.59 1.60
N PHE A 190 40.22 -4.73 2.59
CA PHE A 190 40.25 -3.89 3.80
C PHE A 190 41.66 -3.38 4.07
N THR A 191 41.76 -2.19 4.64
CA THR A 191 43.02 -1.57 5.08
C THR A 191 42.94 -1.27 6.59
N HIS A 192 44.07 -1.45 7.29
CA HIS A 192 44.18 -1.20 8.72
C HIS A 192 44.86 0.16 8.97
N LYS A 193 44.20 1.05 9.71
CA LYS A 193 44.70 2.36 10.13
C LYS A 193 44.77 2.43 11.66
N SER A 194 45.33 3.51 12.21
CA SER A 194 45.33 3.75 13.66
C SER A 194 43.94 3.78 14.30
N SER A 195 42.90 4.08 13.50
CA SER A 195 41.49 4.07 13.90
C SER A 195 40.79 2.72 13.70
N GLY A 196 41.50 1.66 13.27
CA GLY A 196 40.95 0.32 13.01
C GLY A 196 40.85 -0.04 11.53
N TRP A 197 40.02 -1.05 11.23
CA TRP A 197 39.80 -1.56 9.88
C TRP A 197 38.80 -0.69 9.10
N SER A 198 39.11 -0.39 7.84
CA SER A 198 38.19 0.26 6.90
C SER A 198 38.23 -0.43 5.55
N LYS A 199 37.17 -0.34 4.74
CA LYS A 199 37.18 -0.81 3.34
C LYS A 199 38.37 -0.17 2.61
N ALA A 200 39.15 -0.96 1.88
CA ALA A 200 40.22 -0.42 1.05
C ALA A 200 39.59 0.30 -0.14
N ALA A 201 40.11 1.50 -0.44
CA ALA A 201 39.67 2.34 -1.54
C ALA A 201 40.29 1.88 -2.87
#